data_AF-A0AAV2A8C0-F1
#
_entry.id   AF-A0AAV2A8C0-F1
#
_cell.length_a   1.000
_cell.length_b   1.000
_cell.length_c   1.000
_cell.angle_alpha   90.00
_cell.angle_beta   90.00
_cell.angle_gamma   90.00
#
_symmetry.space_group_name_H-M   'P 1'
#
loop_
_entity.id
_entity.type
_entity.pdbx_description
1 polymer ?
#
loop_
_entity_poly.entity_id
_entity_poly.type
_entity_poly.pdbx_seq_one_letter_code
_entity_poly.pdbx_strand_id
1 'polypeptide(L)' 'MHHKFLVADNEVLVNGSFNWTNQAVMGNYENLIITSEETLVQPFIMEFQKLWDHLATTSDVKEESL' A
#
# COMPACT_ATOMS: atom_id res chain seq x y z
N MET A 1 -1.38 4.48 9.62
CA MET A 1 -1.44 3.97 8.23
C MET A 1 -2.53 4.70 7.45
N HIS A 2 -2.18 5.50 6.44
CA HIS A 2 -3.12 6.23 5.56
C HIS A 2 -2.71 6.11 4.07
N HIS A 3 -1.85 5.16 3.75
CA HIS A 3 -1.46 4.89 2.37
C HIS A 3 -2.60 4.18 1.63
N LYS A 4 -2.87 4.62 0.39
CA LYS A 4 -3.74 3.90 -0.55
C LYS A 4 -2.98 3.74 -1.86
N PHE A 5 -2.31 2.60 -1.99
CA PHE A 5 -1.62 2.24 -3.21
C PHE A 5 -1.69 0.73 -3.42
N LEU A 6 -1.40 0.32 -4.66
CA LEU A 6 -1.24 -1.05 -5.08
C LEU A 6 -0.01 -1.15 -5.97
N VAL A 7 0.76 -2.21 -5.79
CA VAL A 7 1.78 -2.64 -6.76
C VAL A 7 1.32 -3.97 -7.36
N ALA A 8 1.19 -4.04 -8.68
CA ALA A 8 0.89 -5.26 -9.42
C ALA A 8 2.18 -5.78 -10.08
N ASP A 9 2.44 -7.08 -9.90
CA ASP A 9 3.53 -7.83 -10.52
C ASP A 9 4.94 -7.19 -10.37
N ASN A 10 5.13 -6.34 -9.36
CA ASN A 10 6.32 -5.51 -9.16
C ASN A 10 6.64 -4.54 -10.31
N GLU A 11 5.69 -4.29 -11.20
CA GLU A 11 5.89 -3.51 -12.43
C GLU A 11 4.95 -2.31 -12.54
N VAL A 12 3.74 -2.39 -11.96
CA VAL A 12 2.73 -1.32 -12.08
C VAL A 12 2.37 -0.77 -10.71
N LEU A 13 2.49 0.54 -10.56
CA LEU A 13 2.02 1.29 -9.39
C LEU A 13 0.67 1.93 -9.69
N VAL A 14 -0.29 1.71 -8.80
CA VAL A 14 -1.54 2.48 -8.69
C VAL A 14 -1.49 3.26 -7.38
N ASN A 15 -1.53 4.59 -7.43
CA ASN A 15 -1.46 5.45 -6.24
C ASN A 15 -2.36 6.69 -6.37
N GLY A 16 -2.92 7.17 -5.26
CA GLY A 16 -3.70 8.41 -5.24
C GLY A 16 -4.47 8.64 -3.94
N SER A 17 -5.50 9.50 -4.00
CA SER A 17 -6.37 9.78 -2.86
C SER A 17 -7.39 8.64 -2.60
N PHE A 18 -7.62 7.82 -3.63
CA PHE A 18 -8.70 6.84 -3.73
C PHE A 18 -8.66 5.80 -2.61
N ASN A 19 -9.69 5.78 -1.78
CA ASN A 19 -9.97 4.66 -0.89
C ASN A 19 -10.78 3.60 -1.65
N TRP A 20 -10.45 2.31 -1.59
CA TRP A 20 -11.23 1.26 -2.28
C TRP A 20 -12.60 1.00 -1.62
N THR A 21 -13.53 1.92 -1.83
CA THR A 21 -14.88 1.92 -1.26
C THR A 21 -15.90 2.37 -2.31
N ASN A 22 -17.16 1.97 -2.17
CA ASN A 22 -18.23 2.40 -3.09
C ASN A 22 -18.39 3.94 -3.13
N GLN A 23 -18.15 4.63 -2.01
CA GLN A 23 -18.25 6.09 -1.97
C GLN A 23 -17.12 6.77 -2.75
N ALA A 24 -15.89 6.24 -2.70
CA ALA A 24 -14.81 6.76 -3.54
C ALA A 24 -15.06 6.53 -5.04
N VAL A 25 -15.71 5.42 -5.40
CA VAL A 25 -16.09 5.11 -6.80
C VAL A 25 -17.20 6.04 -7.30
N MET A 26 -18.23 6.29 -6.48
CA MET A 26 -19.50 6.85 -6.95
C MET A 26 -19.82 8.25 -6.44
N GLY A 27 -19.18 8.69 -5.36
CA GLY A 27 -19.58 9.89 -4.60
C GLY A 27 -18.47 10.93 -4.41
N ASN A 28 -17.22 10.50 -4.27
CA ASN A 28 -16.10 11.42 -4.06
C ASN A 28 -15.38 11.75 -5.36
N TYR A 29 -14.81 12.96 -5.41
CA TYR A 29 -13.79 13.28 -6.39
C TYR A 29 -12.44 12.77 -5.87
N GLU A 30 -11.95 11.71 -6.49
CA GLU A 30 -10.72 11.05 -6.14
C GLU A 30 -9.75 11.08 -7.33
N ASN A 31 -8.45 10.97 -7.07
CA ASN A 31 -7.44 10.82 -8.11
C ASN A 31 -6.77 9.44 -8.04
N LEU A 32 -6.37 8.93 -9.20
CA LEU A 32 -5.51 7.77 -9.37
C LEU A 32 -4.44 8.06 -10.42
N ILE A 33 -3.21 7.70 -10.11
CA ILE A 33 -2.09 7.63 -11.04
C ILE A 33 -1.76 6.16 -11.21
N ILE A 34 -1.71 5.72 -12.46
CA ILE A 34 -1.32 4.37 -12.86
C ILE A 34 -0.07 4.52 -13.71
N THR A 35 1.03 3.89 -13.30
CA THR A 35 2.33 4.03 -13.97
C THR A 35 3.16 2.76 -13.85
N SER A 36 3.97 2.50 -14.87
CA SER A 36 5.00 1.46 -14.89
C SER A 36 6.41 2.04 -14.89
N GLU A 37 6.56 3.33 -14.55
CA GLU A 37 7.87 3.96 -14.43
C GLU A 37 8.61 3.37 -13.23
N GLU A 38 9.65 2.59 -13.50
CA GLU A 38 10.39 1.83 -12.48
C GLU A 38 10.88 2.71 -11.32
N THR A 39 11.32 3.94 -11.62
CA THR A 39 11.77 4.92 -10.63
C THR A 39 10.70 5.33 -9.62
N LEU A 40 9.43 5.20 -9.99
CA LEU A 40 8.28 5.44 -9.11
C LEU A 40 7.78 4.16 -8.45
N VAL A 41 7.89 3.00 -9.11
CA VAL A 41 7.41 1.71 -8.60
C VAL A 41 8.29 1.20 -7.45
N GLN A 42 9.62 1.24 -7.61
CA GLN A 42 10.56 0.65 -6.65
C GLN A 42 10.43 1.19 -5.22
N PRO A 43 10.30 2.52 -4.98
CA PRO A 43 10.09 3.05 -3.63
C PRO A 43 8.83 2.51 -2.94
N PHE A 44 7.75 2.27 -3.68
CA PHE A 44 6.49 1.76 -3.11
C PHE A 44 6.59 0.27 -2.75
N ILE A 45 7.32 -0.53 -3.54
CA ILE A 45 7.65 -1.92 -3.20
C ILE A 45 8.42 -1.97 -1.88
N MET A 46 9.47 -1.15 -1.75
CA MET A 46 10.30 -1.11 -0.55
C MET A 46 9.50 -0.70 0.69
N GLU A 47 8.66 0.33 0.58
CA GLU A 47 7.82 0.76 1.70
C GLU A 47 6.79 -0.32 2.08
N PHE A 48 6.18 -0.99 1.10
CA PHE A 48 5.29 -2.12 1.38
C PHE A 48 6.00 -3.22 2.16
N GLN A 49 7.19 -3.64 1.71
CA GLN A 49 7.96 -4.68 2.38
C GLN A 49 8.31 -4.29 3.82
N LYS A 50 8.78 -3.06 4.03
CA LYS A 50 9.09 -2.53 5.36
C LYS A 50 7.88 -2.55 6.30
N LEU A 51 6.71 -2.16 5.80
CA LEU A 51 5.46 -2.21 6.57
C LEU A 51 5.07 -3.64 6.90
N TRP A 52 5.23 -4.56 5.95
CA TRP A 52 4.95 -5.98 6.12
C TRP A 52 5.84 -6.62 7.19
N ASP A 53 7.14 -6.36 7.12
CA ASP A 53 8.12 -6.86 8.09
C ASP A 53 7.84 -6.31 9.50
N HIS A 54 7.43 -5.04 9.60
CA HIS A 54 7.05 -4.44 10.88
C HIS A 54 5.81 -5.09 11.50
N LEU A 55 4.83 -5.49 10.67
CA LEU A 55 3.65 -6.22 11.15
C LEU A 55 3.99 -7.65 11.56
N ALA A 56 4.87 -8.32 10.82
CA ALA A 56 5.35 -9.66 11.17
C ALA A 56 6.06 -9.65 12.53
N THR A 57 7.02 -8.75 12.72
CA THR A 57 7.80 -8.63 13.98
C THR A 57 6.97 -8.26 15.21
N THR A 58 5.85 -7.56 15.03
CA THR A 58 4.95 -7.23 16.15
C THR A 58 4.12 -8.44 16.63
N SER A 59 4.01 -9.48 15.82
CA SER A 59 3.21 -10.67 16.12
C SER A 59 3.93 -11.65 17.06
N ASP A 60 5.27 -11.66 17.04
CA ASP A 60 6.10 -12.60 17.80
C ASP A 60 6.29 -12.21 19.28
N VAL A 61 6.02 -10.96 19.65
CA VAL A 61 6.29 -10.45 21.02
C VAL A 61 5.18 -10.81 22.02
N LYS A 62 4.03 -11.34 21.58
CA LYS A 62 2.89 -11.62 22.47
C LYS A 62 2.84 -13.05 23.04
N GLU A 63 3.70 -13.97 22.63
CA GLU A 63 3.67 -15.37 23.10
C GLU A 63 4.60 -15.67 24.30
N GLU A 64 5.53 -14.79 24.66
CA GLU A 64 6.48 -15.03 25.77
C GLU A 64 6.05 -14.46 27.14
N SER A 65 4.78 -14.07 27.31
CA SER A 65 4.26 -13.48 28.56
C SER A 65 3.04 -14.22 29.13
N LEU A 66 3.09 -15.56 29.18
CA LEU A 66 2.18 -16.39 29.99
C LEU A 66 2.96 -17.24 30.99
#